data_AF-A0A3M6UNU1-F1
#
_entry.id   AF-A0A3M6UNU1-F1
#
_cell.length_a   1.000
_cell.length_b   1.000
_cell.length_c   1.000
_cell.angle_alpha   90.00
_cell.angle_beta   90.00
_cell.angle_gamma   90.00
#
_symmetry.space_group_name_H-M   'P 1'
#
loop_
_entity.id
_entity.type
_entity.pdbx_description
1 polymer ?
#
loop_
_entity_poly.entity_id
_entity_poly.type
_entity_poly.pdbx_seq_one_letter_code
_entity_poly.pdbx_strand_id
1 'polypeptide(L)'
;MGLFGQTPQKAPKEQVQEWCRGLRKEGRALDRQIRAIQREEEKAKRSLNDAAKKGHKDVCTILAKEIIRSRKAVNKIYSSKAQLNSVEMSMKNQLATLRMAGSLEKSSEVMKYMQQLVKVPEIQATMNEMSKEMMKAGIIEEMLEDTFEVLEDDDLEEAAQEEVDKILFEVTKGTLGQAGHVSDTLPGEQEGAAAMVPSDDEGEMEDMKARLEALRS
;
A
#
# COMPACT_ATOMS: atom_id res chain seq x y z
N MET A 1 34.41 -28.11 -27.09
CA MET A 1 33.31 -27.70 -27.99
C MET A 1 32.79 -28.96 -28.68
N GLY A 2 31.52 -29.32 -28.45
CA GLY A 2 30.89 -30.51 -29.03
C GLY A 2 30.42 -30.26 -30.47
N LEU A 3 30.44 -31.31 -31.29
CA LEU A 3 30.38 -31.33 -32.75
C LEU A 3 28.97 -31.11 -33.37
N PHE A 4 28.02 -30.60 -32.61
CA PHE A 4 26.71 -30.16 -33.09
C PHE A 4 26.35 -28.89 -32.32
N GLY A 5 25.86 -27.86 -33.00
CA GLY A 5 25.61 -26.51 -32.46
C GLY A 5 24.55 -26.39 -31.36
N GLN A 6 24.29 -27.44 -30.59
CA GLN A 6 23.57 -27.35 -29.33
C GLN A 6 24.58 -27.00 -28.24
N THR A 7 24.50 -25.76 -27.73
CA THR A 7 25.03 -25.47 -26.38
C THR A 7 24.54 -26.57 -25.44
N PRO A 8 25.42 -27.27 -24.69
CA PRO A 8 24.95 -28.28 -23.77
C PRO A 8 23.95 -27.63 -22.82
N GLN A 9 22.68 -28.05 -22.90
CA GLN A 9 21.71 -27.66 -21.88
C GLN A 9 22.33 -28.04 -20.54
N LYS A 10 22.48 -27.05 -19.66
CA LYS A 10 22.97 -27.26 -18.28
C LYS A 10 22.19 -28.44 -17.68
N ALA A 11 22.86 -29.29 -16.91
CA ALA A 11 22.19 -30.44 -16.32
C ALA A 11 20.98 -29.97 -15.50
N PRO A 12 19.84 -30.71 -15.47
CA PRO A 12 18.63 -30.26 -14.76
C PRO A 12 18.88 -29.86 -13.30
N LYS A 13 19.80 -30.57 -12.63
CA LYS A 13 20.26 -30.23 -11.28
C LYS A 13 20.95 -28.87 -11.20
N GLU A 14 21.77 -28.51 -12.17
CA GLU A 14 22.46 -27.21 -12.23
C GLU A 14 21.46 -26.09 -12.50
N GLN A 15 20.51 -26.30 -13.40
CA GLN A 15 19.42 -25.35 -13.68
C GLN A 15 18.63 -25.02 -12.41
N VAL A 16 18.18 -26.04 -11.68
CA VAL A 16 17.43 -25.83 -10.43
C VAL A 16 18.26 -25.12 -9.36
N GLN A 17 19.56 -25.42 -9.26
CA GLN A 17 20.46 -24.71 -8.34
C GLN A 17 20.65 -23.24 -8.73
N GLU A 18 20.73 -22.95 -10.02
CA GLU A 18 20.82 -21.58 -10.56
C GLU A 18 19.54 -20.79 -10.28
N TRP A 19 18.36 -21.35 -10.54
CA TRP A 19 17.09 -20.72 -10.19
C TRP A 19 16.97 -20.47 -8.69
N CYS A 20 17.34 -21.43 -7.83
CA CYS A 20 17.39 -21.22 -6.38
C CYS A 20 18.33 -20.07 -5.98
N ARG A 21 19.45 -19.88 -6.68
CA ARG A 21 20.37 -18.76 -6.43
C ARG A 21 19.77 -17.44 -6.90
N GLY A 22 19.13 -17.42 -8.06
CA GLY A 22 18.39 -16.29 -8.61
C GLY A 22 17.29 -15.82 -7.65
N LEU A 23 16.39 -16.72 -7.25
CA LEU A 23 15.29 -16.43 -6.31
C LEU A 23 15.80 -15.80 -5.00
N ARG A 24 16.89 -16.31 -4.44
CA ARG A 24 17.51 -15.71 -3.23
C ARG A 24 18.14 -14.35 -3.48
N LYS A 25 18.67 -14.10 -4.67
CA LYS A 25 19.22 -12.78 -5.02
C LYS A 25 18.11 -11.74 -5.08
N GLU A 26 17.01 -12.09 -5.74
CA GLU A 26 15.82 -11.24 -5.85
C GLU A 26 15.12 -11.03 -4.49
N GLY A 27 15.04 -12.07 -3.67
CA GLY A 27 14.55 -11.93 -2.28
C GLY A 27 15.35 -10.90 -1.47
N ARG A 28 16.68 -10.81 -1.67
CA ARG A 28 17.51 -9.76 -1.05
C ARG A 28 17.31 -8.38 -1.67
N ALA A 29 16.91 -8.30 -2.94
CA ALA A 29 16.57 -7.02 -3.58
C ALA A 29 15.30 -6.44 -2.97
N LEU A 30 14.27 -7.27 -2.79
CA LEU A 30 13.04 -6.91 -2.08
C LEU A 30 13.33 -6.46 -0.63
N ASP A 31 14.21 -7.16 0.09
CA ASP A 31 14.62 -6.75 1.45
C ASP A 31 15.27 -5.35 1.49
N ARG A 32 16.05 -4.98 0.46
CA ARG A 32 16.62 -3.64 0.36
C ARG A 32 15.54 -2.58 0.11
N GLN A 33 14.52 -2.91 -0.67
CA GLN A 33 13.40 -2.01 -0.94
C GLN A 33 12.51 -1.80 0.29
N ILE A 34 12.19 -2.87 1.02
CA ILE A 34 11.49 -2.75 2.31
C ILE A 34 12.23 -1.75 3.22
N ARG A 35 13.55 -1.91 3.36
CA ARG A 35 14.37 -0.99 4.18
C ARG A 35 14.47 0.42 3.60
N ALA A 36 14.34 0.61 2.30
CA ALA A 36 14.32 1.93 1.69
C ALA A 36 13.00 2.64 2.00
N ILE A 37 11.87 1.96 1.77
CA ILE A 37 10.53 2.49 2.04
C ILE A 37 10.35 2.80 3.53
N GLN A 38 10.74 1.89 4.41
CA GLN A 38 10.65 2.11 5.87
C GLN A 38 11.45 3.33 6.34
N ARG A 39 12.63 3.59 5.74
CA ARG A 39 13.43 4.79 6.06
C ARG A 39 12.75 6.07 5.60
N GLU A 40 12.10 6.07 4.44
CA GLU A 40 11.32 7.23 3.99
C GLU A 40 10.04 7.41 4.83
N GLU A 41 9.36 6.32 5.19
CA GLU A 41 8.22 6.34 6.12
C GLU A 41 8.61 6.95 7.48
N GLU A 42 9.79 6.62 8.02
CA GLU A 42 10.30 7.24 9.24
C GLU A 42 10.51 8.75 9.12
N LYS A 43 10.98 9.24 7.95
CA LYS A 43 11.09 10.68 7.71
C LYS A 43 9.71 11.33 7.63
N ALA A 44 8.76 10.70 6.91
CA ALA A 44 7.39 11.16 6.83
C ALA A 44 6.74 11.25 8.23
N LYS A 45 6.98 10.28 9.12
CA LYS A 45 6.52 10.33 10.53
C LYS A 45 7.09 11.50 11.31
N ARG A 46 8.36 11.86 11.10
CA ARG A 46 8.98 13.04 11.74
C ARG A 46 8.37 14.33 11.21
N SER A 47 8.23 14.45 9.88
CA SER A 47 7.60 15.59 9.23
C SER A 47 6.13 15.77 9.67
N LEU A 48 5.39 14.67 9.83
CA LEU A 48 4.00 14.69 10.29
C LEU A 48 3.93 15.22 11.72
N ASN A 49 4.80 14.75 12.62
CA ASN A 49 4.88 15.27 13.99
C ASN A 49 5.21 16.76 14.06
N ASP A 50 6.12 17.24 13.21
CA ASP A 50 6.47 18.67 13.21
C ASP A 50 5.37 19.53 12.58
N ALA A 51 4.67 19.04 11.56
CA ALA A 51 3.49 19.70 10.99
C ALA A 51 2.33 19.74 12.01
N ALA A 52 2.15 18.67 12.79
CA ALA A 52 1.14 18.57 13.84
C ALA A 52 1.34 19.63 14.93
N LYS A 53 2.58 19.83 15.40
CA LYS A 53 2.92 20.87 16.39
C LYS A 53 2.62 22.28 15.88
N LYS A 54 2.73 22.50 14.56
CA LYS A 54 2.43 23.79 13.91
C LYS A 54 0.95 23.97 13.58
N GLY A 55 0.11 22.96 13.81
CA GLY A 55 -1.32 23.01 13.52
C GLY A 55 -1.68 22.94 12.03
N HIS A 56 -0.77 22.53 11.15
CA HIS A 56 -1.03 22.41 9.71
C HIS A 56 -1.80 21.11 9.41
N LYS A 57 -3.13 21.13 9.59
CA LYS A 57 -4.00 19.95 9.44
C LYS A 57 -3.92 19.33 8.04
N ASP A 58 -3.96 20.13 6.98
CA ASP A 58 -3.90 19.63 5.59
C ASP A 58 -2.57 18.94 5.25
N VAL A 59 -1.47 19.45 5.79
CA VAL A 59 -0.15 18.82 5.61
C VAL A 59 -0.09 17.49 6.36
N CYS A 60 -0.72 17.41 7.54
CA CYS A 60 -0.78 16.18 8.31
C CYS A 60 -1.59 15.09 7.59
N THR A 61 -2.73 15.44 6.97
CA THR A 61 -3.56 14.47 6.24
C THR A 61 -2.83 13.92 5.01
N ILE A 62 -2.13 14.77 4.25
CA ILE A 62 -1.31 14.34 3.10
C ILE A 62 -0.18 13.38 3.56
N LEU A 63 0.55 13.75 4.61
CA LEU A 63 1.63 12.91 5.14
C LEU A 63 1.11 11.59 5.74
N ALA A 64 -0.08 11.59 6.35
CA ALA A 64 -0.73 10.39 6.83
C ALA A 64 -1.10 9.44 5.67
N LYS A 65 -1.70 9.96 4.58
CA LYS A 65 -1.97 9.19 3.36
C LYS A 65 -0.69 8.57 2.79
N GLU A 66 0.42 9.31 2.80
CA GLU A 66 1.72 8.79 2.32
C GLU A 66 2.28 7.66 3.20
N ILE A 67 2.12 7.74 4.52
CA ILE A 67 2.50 6.66 5.44
C ILE A 67 1.65 5.41 5.18
N ILE A 68 0.35 5.56 4.93
CA ILE A 68 -0.55 4.43 4.58
C ILE A 68 -0.07 3.75 3.31
N ARG A 69 0.20 4.53 2.25
CA ARG A 69 0.74 4.01 0.99
C ARG A 69 2.06 3.27 1.19
N SER A 70 2.97 3.83 1.99
CA SER A 70 4.24 3.18 2.33
C SER A 70 4.03 1.83 3.02
N ARG A 71 3.09 1.74 3.99
CA ARG A 71 2.74 0.48 4.66
C ARG A 71 2.12 -0.54 3.71
N LYS A 72 1.19 -0.12 2.84
CA LYS A 72 0.59 -0.97 1.79
C LYS A 72 1.65 -1.53 0.84
N ALA A 73 2.56 -0.67 0.36
CA ALA A 73 3.67 -1.07 -0.51
C ALA A 73 4.58 -2.11 0.16
N VAL A 74 4.95 -1.90 1.43
CA VAL A 74 5.75 -2.86 2.21
C VAL A 74 5.02 -4.21 2.36
N ASN A 75 3.70 -4.19 2.63
CA ASN A 75 2.90 -5.42 2.73
C ASN A 75 2.81 -6.18 1.40
N LYS A 76 2.70 -5.48 0.27
CA LYS A 76 2.76 -6.08 -1.07
C LYS A 76 4.10 -6.77 -1.30
N ILE A 77 5.21 -6.12 -0.96
CA ILE A 77 6.56 -6.71 -1.09
C ILE A 77 6.73 -7.93 -0.17
N TYR A 78 6.18 -7.92 1.05
CA TYR A 78 6.20 -9.11 1.91
C TYR A 78 5.43 -10.28 1.30
N SER A 79 4.28 -10.02 0.68
CA SER A 79 3.51 -11.05 -0.03
C SER A 79 4.31 -11.63 -1.20
N SER A 80 4.98 -10.78 -1.99
CA SER A 80 5.89 -11.22 -3.06
C SER A 80 7.07 -12.03 -2.51
N LYS A 81 7.63 -11.66 -1.37
CA LYS A 81 8.70 -12.44 -0.72
C LYS A 81 8.22 -13.83 -0.29
N ALA A 82 6.99 -13.94 0.22
CA ALA A 82 6.40 -15.23 0.57
C ALA A 82 6.26 -16.11 -0.69
N GLN A 83 5.78 -15.55 -1.80
CA GLN A 83 5.68 -16.25 -3.08
C GLN A 83 7.05 -16.73 -3.59
N LEU A 84 8.11 -15.89 -3.51
CA LEU A 84 9.48 -16.29 -3.85
C LEU A 84 9.96 -17.47 -3.01
N ASN A 85 9.70 -17.45 -1.70
CA ASN A 85 10.08 -18.53 -0.80
C ASN A 85 9.34 -19.84 -1.14
N SER A 86 8.05 -19.77 -1.47
CA SER A 86 7.28 -20.93 -1.91
C SER A 86 7.88 -21.55 -3.17
N VAL A 87 8.26 -20.74 -4.16
CA VAL A 87 8.93 -21.22 -5.37
C VAL A 87 10.28 -21.85 -5.01
N GLU A 88 11.07 -21.22 -4.14
CA GLU A 88 12.36 -21.78 -3.72
C GLU A 88 12.19 -23.15 -3.04
N MET A 89 11.15 -23.31 -2.21
CA MET A 89 10.82 -24.60 -1.60
C MET A 89 10.43 -25.64 -2.64
N SER A 90 9.57 -25.29 -3.60
CA SER A 90 9.21 -26.18 -4.70
C SER A 90 10.42 -26.56 -5.56
N MET A 91 11.36 -25.65 -5.79
CA MET A 91 12.62 -25.96 -6.48
C MET A 91 13.51 -26.91 -5.68
N LYS A 92 13.58 -26.77 -4.35
CA LYS A 92 14.27 -27.77 -3.50
C LYS A 92 13.60 -29.14 -3.59
N ASN A 93 12.28 -29.19 -3.68
CA ASN A 93 11.54 -30.43 -3.91
C ASN A 93 11.90 -31.04 -5.27
N GLN A 94 11.96 -30.24 -6.34
CA GLN A 94 12.40 -30.70 -7.66
C GLN A 94 13.81 -31.33 -7.64
N LEU A 95 14.73 -30.84 -6.80
CA LEU A 95 16.03 -31.51 -6.61
C LEU A 95 15.91 -32.89 -5.96
N ALA A 96 14.94 -33.09 -5.07
CA ALA A 96 14.68 -34.40 -4.47
C ALA A 96 14.04 -35.34 -5.51
N THR A 97 13.02 -34.87 -6.23
CA THR A 97 12.39 -35.59 -7.34
C THR A 97 13.42 -35.99 -8.40
N LEU A 98 14.32 -35.09 -8.80
CA LEU A 98 15.41 -35.41 -9.74
C LEU A 98 16.32 -36.55 -9.26
N ARG A 99 16.56 -36.67 -7.95
CA ARG A 99 17.38 -37.77 -7.40
C ARG A 99 16.64 -39.10 -7.37
N MET A 100 15.31 -39.07 -7.21
CA MET A 100 14.46 -40.25 -7.07
C MET A 100 13.96 -40.77 -8.42
N ALA A 101 13.37 -39.87 -9.22
CA ALA A 101 12.73 -40.17 -10.50
C ALA A 101 13.63 -39.90 -11.71
N GLY A 102 14.72 -39.15 -11.56
CA GLY A 102 15.64 -38.82 -12.65
C GLY A 102 15.16 -37.71 -13.58
N SER A 103 13.96 -37.17 -13.37
CA SER A 103 13.34 -36.11 -14.17
C SER A 103 12.82 -34.96 -13.32
N LEU A 104 12.62 -33.80 -13.95
CA LEU A 104 11.84 -32.70 -13.39
C LEU A 104 10.35 -33.01 -13.56
N GLU A 105 9.55 -32.56 -12.60
CA GLU A 105 8.09 -32.68 -12.63
C GLU A 105 7.44 -31.31 -12.83
N LYS A 106 6.30 -31.33 -13.52
CA LYS A 106 5.44 -30.15 -13.67
C LYS A 106 4.87 -29.71 -12.32
N SER A 107 4.79 -28.42 -12.08
CA SER A 107 4.21 -27.85 -10.86
C SER A 107 3.33 -26.64 -11.17
N SER A 108 2.02 -26.83 -11.02
CA SER A 108 1.01 -25.76 -11.13
C SER A 108 1.16 -24.71 -10.03
N GLU A 109 1.65 -25.09 -8.85
CA GLU A 109 1.92 -24.15 -7.76
C GLU A 109 3.07 -23.20 -8.11
N VAL A 110 4.17 -23.74 -8.66
CA VAL A 110 5.29 -22.92 -9.13
C VAL A 110 4.82 -21.96 -10.22
N MET A 111 4.03 -22.44 -11.17
CA MET A 111 3.42 -21.62 -12.22
C MET A 111 2.61 -20.45 -11.64
N LYS A 112 1.71 -20.73 -10.69
CA LYS A 112 0.86 -19.71 -10.05
C LYS A 112 1.70 -18.64 -9.33
N TYR A 113 2.66 -19.06 -8.51
CA TYR A 113 3.52 -18.10 -7.80
C TYR A 113 4.38 -17.30 -8.76
N MET A 114 4.90 -17.93 -9.82
CA MET A 114 5.72 -17.24 -10.81
C MET A 114 4.95 -16.17 -11.58
N GLN A 115 3.68 -16.45 -11.91
CA GLN A 115 2.81 -15.43 -12.51
C GLN A 115 2.59 -14.22 -11.59
N GLN A 116 2.42 -14.44 -10.28
CA GLN A 116 2.30 -13.33 -9.34
C GLN A 116 3.61 -12.53 -9.22
N LEU A 117 4.75 -13.21 -9.23
CA LEU A 117 6.07 -12.59 -9.12
C LEU A 117 6.49 -11.79 -10.36
N VAL A 118 6.04 -12.19 -11.55
CA VAL A 118 6.24 -11.44 -12.79
C VAL A 118 5.58 -10.05 -12.74
N LYS A 119 4.55 -9.86 -11.91
CA LYS A 119 3.87 -8.56 -11.75
C LYS A 119 4.62 -7.60 -10.82
N VAL A 120 5.67 -8.05 -10.15
CA VAL A 120 6.44 -7.24 -9.20
C VAL A 120 7.52 -6.47 -9.97
N PRO A 121 7.41 -5.15 -10.16
CA PRO A 121 8.26 -4.39 -11.08
C PRO A 121 9.75 -4.59 -10.85
N GLU A 122 10.14 -4.77 -9.58
CA GLU A 122 11.53 -4.79 -9.16
C GLU A 122 12.25 -6.09 -9.48
N ILE A 123 11.49 -7.18 -9.68
CA ILE A 123 12.01 -8.51 -10.01
C ILE A 123 11.44 -9.04 -11.33
N GLN A 124 10.52 -8.30 -11.97
CA GLN A 124 9.76 -8.69 -13.16
C GLN A 124 10.65 -9.25 -14.28
N ALA A 125 11.72 -8.55 -14.65
CA ALA A 125 12.61 -8.98 -15.73
C ALA A 125 13.22 -10.36 -15.44
N THR A 126 13.70 -10.57 -14.21
CA THR A 126 14.33 -11.82 -13.79
C THR A 126 13.32 -12.97 -13.67
N MET A 127 12.11 -12.69 -13.16
CA MET A 127 11.05 -13.69 -13.03
C MET A 127 10.49 -14.11 -14.39
N ASN A 128 10.42 -13.17 -15.34
CA ASN A 128 10.04 -13.47 -16.73
C ASN A 128 11.04 -14.38 -17.42
N GLU A 129 12.34 -14.12 -17.28
CA GLU A 129 13.38 -14.97 -17.83
C GLU A 129 13.36 -16.36 -17.19
N MET A 130 13.29 -16.40 -15.85
CA MET A 130 13.21 -17.66 -15.11
C MET A 130 11.97 -18.47 -15.46
N SER A 131 10.81 -17.82 -15.64
CA SER A 131 9.56 -18.47 -16.06
C SER A 131 9.72 -19.14 -17.44
N LYS A 132 10.35 -18.45 -18.40
CA LYS A 132 10.64 -19.00 -19.73
C LYS A 132 11.60 -20.20 -19.66
N GLU A 133 12.61 -20.14 -18.80
CA GLU A 133 13.53 -21.26 -18.60
C GLU A 133 12.85 -22.46 -17.95
N MET A 134 12.05 -22.23 -16.91
CA MET A 134 11.27 -23.28 -16.23
C MET A 134 10.22 -23.91 -17.15
N MET A 135 9.65 -23.15 -18.07
CA MET A 135 8.76 -23.65 -19.12
C MET A 135 9.51 -24.57 -20.08
N LYS A 136 10.68 -24.14 -20.58
CA LYS A 136 11.54 -24.98 -21.43
C LYS A 136 12.02 -26.25 -20.74
N ALA A 137 12.23 -26.20 -19.42
CA ALA A 137 12.63 -27.34 -18.60
C ALA A 137 11.47 -28.26 -18.21
N GLY A 138 10.23 -27.93 -18.59
CA GLY A 138 9.04 -28.74 -18.34
C GLY A 138 8.51 -28.67 -16.90
N ILE A 139 8.95 -27.69 -16.10
CA ILE A 139 8.43 -27.46 -14.73
C ILE A 139 7.12 -26.67 -14.79
N ILE A 140 7.05 -25.69 -15.68
CA ILE A 140 5.88 -24.83 -15.87
C ILE A 140 5.25 -25.18 -17.22
N GLU A 141 3.92 -25.22 -17.27
CA GLU A 141 3.20 -25.41 -18.53
C GLU A 141 3.15 -24.12 -19.35
N GLU A 142 2.99 -24.25 -20.67
CA GLU A 142 2.78 -23.08 -21.53
C GLU A 142 1.56 -22.32 -21.03
N MET A 143 1.80 -21.13 -20.46
CA MET A 143 0.72 -20.30 -19.95
C MET A 143 -0.10 -19.86 -21.17
N LEU A 144 -1.31 -20.41 -21.33
CA LEU A 144 -2.35 -19.65 -22.02
C LEU A 144 -2.48 -18.36 -21.24
N GLU A 145 -2.24 -17.25 -21.92
CA GLU A 145 -2.29 -15.89 -21.38
C GLU A 145 -3.75 -15.56 -21.05
N ASP A 146 -4.33 -16.29 -20.09
CA ASP A 146 -5.58 -15.95 -19.45
C ASP A 146 -5.26 -14.76 -18.57
N THR A 147 -5.32 -13.60 -19.20
CA THR A 147 -5.43 -12.28 -18.61
C THR A 147 -6.69 -12.21 -17.74
N PHE A 148 -6.75 -13.00 -16.67
CA PHE A 148 -7.62 -12.65 -15.56
C PHE A 148 -6.91 -11.51 -14.83
N GLU A 149 -7.26 -10.31 -15.28
CA GLU A 149 -7.24 -9.08 -14.49
C GLU A 149 -7.89 -9.38 -13.13
N VAL A 150 -7.09 -9.88 -12.19
CA VAL A 150 -7.38 -9.61 -10.79
C VAL A 150 -7.00 -8.15 -10.63
N LEU A 151 -8.00 -7.30 -10.86
CA LEU A 151 -8.12 -5.89 -10.48
C LEU A 151 -7.08 -5.51 -9.42
N GLU A 152 -5.94 -4.94 -9.86
CA GLU A 152 -5.10 -4.14 -8.97
C GLU A 152 -5.64 -2.71 -9.03
N ASP A 153 -6.80 -2.50 -8.41
CA ASP A 153 -7.38 -1.16 -8.18
C ASP A 153 -6.99 -0.61 -6.78
N ASP A 154 -6.21 -1.37 -6.00
CA ASP A 154 -5.84 -1.04 -4.61
C ASP A 154 -4.93 0.21 -4.47
N ASP A 155 -4.26 0.62 -5.55
CA ASP A 155 -3.44 1.85 -5.56
C ASP A 155 -4.27 3.11 -5.89
N LEU A 156 -5.51 2.94 -6.40
CA LEU A 156 -6.47 4.03 -6.65
C LEU A 156 -7.50 4.20 -5.52
N GLU A 157 -7.60 3.25 -4.58
CA GLU A 157 -8.43 3.41 -3.40
C GLU A 157 -7.90 4.56 -2.52
N GLU A 158 -8.68 5.64 -2.45
CA GLU A 158 -8.44 6.70 -1.51
C GLU A 158 -8.49 6.13 -0.09
N ALA A 159 -7.40 6.29 0.67
CA ALA A 159 -7.31 5.77 2.02
C ALA A 159 -8.53 6.24 2.83
N ALA A 160 -9.25 5.29 3.43
CA ALA A 160 -10.45 5.60 4.19
C ALA A 160 -10.12 6.64 5.27
N GLN A 161 -10.99 7.63 5.46
CA GLN A 161 -10.75 8.72 6.41
C GLN A 161 -10.44 8.17 7.81
N GLU A 162 -11.08 7.07 8.21
CA GLU A 162 -10.78 6.38 9.47
C GLU A 162 -9.33 5.86 9.56
N GLU A 163 -8.75 5.38 8.46
CA GLU A 163 -7.36 4.92 8.42
C GLU A 163 -6.40 6.11 8.57
N VAL A 164 -6.71 7.22 7.89
CA VAL A 164 -5.96 8.48 8.02
C VAL A 164 -5.99 8.97 9.47
N ASP A 165 -7.16 9.00 10.10
CA ASP A 165 -7.34 9.45 11.48
C ASP A 165 -6.61 8.55 12.48
N LYS A 166 -6.62 7.22 12.25
CA LYS A 166 -5.84 6.25 13.04
C LYS A 166 -4.34 6.56 12.96
N ILE A 167 -3.80 6.80 11.76
CA ILE A 167 -2.38 7.14 11.57
C ILE A 167 -2.04 8.48 12.22
N LEU A 168 -2.89 9.49 12.07
CA LEU A 168 -2.70 10.78 12.72
C LEU A 168 -2.65 10.62 14.24
N PHE A 169 -3.56 9.83 14.82
CA PHE A 169 -3.55 9.56 16.25
C PHE A 169 -2.31 8.77 16.70
N GLU A 170 -1.96 7.68 16.00
CA GLU A 170 -0.78 6.85 16.28
C GLU A 170 0.52 7.67 16.29
N VAL A 171 0.72 8.49 15.26
CA VAL A 171 1.98 9.22 15.07
C VAL A 171 2.08 10.42 16.01
N THR A 172 0.98 11.13 16.21
CA THR A 172 0.95 12.38 17.00
C THR A 172 0.55 12.16 18.46
N LYS A 173 0.25 10.91 18.85
CA LYS A 173 -0.18 10.53 20.21
C LYS A 173 -1.36 11.37 20.71
N GLY A 174 -2.25 11.77 19.81
CA GLY A 174 -3.43 12.58 20.14
C GLY A 174 -3.19 14.08 20.29
N THR A 175 -2.00 14.63 19.98
CA THR A 175 -1.77 16.09 20.08
C THR A 175 -2.64 16.89 19.11
N LEU A 176 -3.02 16.31 17.96
CA LEU A 176 -3.98 16.92 17.04
C LEU A 176 -5.42 16.92 17.58
N GLY A 177 -5.80 15.92 18.39
CA GLY A 177 -7.13 15.83 19.01
C GLY A 177 -7.36 16.85 20.14
N GLN A 178 -6.28 17.43 20.69
CA GLN A 178 -6.35 18.53 21.65
C GLN A 178 -6.40 19.92 20.98
N ALA A 179 -6.07 20.02 19.69
CA ALA A 179 -6.07 21.27 18.93
C ALA A 179 -7.40 21.47 18.19
N GLY A 180 -8.44 21.79 18.97
CA GLY A 180 -9.61 22.54 18.53
C GLY A 180 -10.53 21.84 17.52
N HIS A 181 -11.69 21.44 18.04
CA HIS A 181 -12.95 21.51 17.33
C HIS A 181 -13.21 23.00 16.99
N VAL A 182 -12.45 23.57 16.06
CA VAL A 182 -12.78 24.87 15.47
C VAL A 182 -13.88 24.55 14.49
N SER A 183 -15.10 24.90 14.90
CA SER A 183 -16.30 24.95 14.07
C SER A 183 -15.95 25.39 12.65
N ASP A 184 -16.26 24.51 11.70
CA ASP A 184 -16.30 24.83 10.29
C ASP A 184 -17.47 25.79 10.06
N THR A 185 -17.22 27.07 10.30
CA THR A 185 -18.09 28.16 9.85
C THR A 185 -17.20 29.16 9.14
N LEU A 186 -17.01 28.91 7.84
CA LEU A 186 -16.50 29.90 6.89
C LEU A 186 -17.42 31.14 6.91
N PRO A 187 -16.86 32.37 6.92
CA PRO A 187 -17.64 33.58 6.71
C PRO A 187 -17.82 33.78 5.21
N GLY A 188 -18.98 33.38 4.68
CA GLY A 188 -19.40 33.60 3.31
C GLY A 188 -20.79 34.22 3.25
N GLU A 189 -20.81 35.52 2.97
CA GLU A 189 -21.82 36.30 2.23
C GLU A 189 -23.31 36.27 2.61
N GLN A 190 -23.92 37.42 2.33
CA GLN A 190 -25.20 37.91 2.82
C GLN A 190 -26.41 37.34 2.06
N GLU A 191 -27.56 37.57 2.71
CA GLU A 191 -28.94 37.68 2.21
C GLU A 191 -29.84 36.44 2.29
N GLY A 192 -30.94 36.60 3.05
CA GLY A 192 -32.19 35.88 2.76
C GLY A 192 -33.01 35.43 3.97
N ALA A 193 -33.93 36.30 4.41
CA ALA A 193 -35.29 35.98 4.89
C ALA A 193 -35.50 35.10 6.15
N ALA A 194 -35.92 35.80 7.22
CA ALA A 194 -37.13 35.60 8.02
C ALA A 194 -37.48 34.22 8.64
N ALA A 195 -37.45 34.17 9.99
CA ALA A 195 -38.52 33.74 10.93
C ALA A 195 -37.87 33.38 12.30
N MET A 196 -38.04 34.17 13.40
CA MET A 196 -39.18 34.16 14.35
C MET A 196 -39.11 32.90 15.28
N VAL A 197 -39.06 32.90 16.62
CA VAL A 197 -39.48 33.75 17.78
C VAL A 197 -38.69 33.30 19.06
N PRO A 198 -38.98 33.75 20.31
CA PRO A 198 -38.20 34.68 21.14
C PRO A 198 -37.52 34.03 22.37
N SER A 199 -36.74 34.81 23.13
CA SER A 199 -36.51 34.54 24.55
C SER A 199 -36.57 35.83 25.34
N ASP A 200 -37.39 35.79 26.40
CA ASP A 200 -37.72 36.84 27.36
C ASP A 200 -36.54 37.71 27.80
N ASP A 201 -36.73 39.03 27.74
CA ASP A 201 -36.02 39.96 28.60
C ASP A 201 -37.03 41.00 29.14
N GLU A 202 -37.50 40.78 30.37
CA GLU A 202 -38.54 41.59 31.05
C GLU A 202 -38.12 43.06 31.25
N GLY A 203 -36.84 43.40 31.06
CA GLY A 203 -36.33 44.77 31.17
C GLY A 203 -36.74 45.71 30.02
N GLU A 204 -36.92 45.20 28.79
CA GLU A 204 -37.19 46.05 27.63
C GLU A 204 -38.64 46.58 27.57
N MET A 205 -39.58 45.91 28.26
CA MET A 205 -40.97 46.36 28.33
C MET A 205 -41.18 47.55 29.27
N GLU A 206 -40.35 47.73 30.29
CA GLU A 206 -40.42 48.88 31.19
C GLU A 206 -39.88 50.15 30.51
N ASP A 207 -38.79 50.01 29.75
CA ASP A 207 -38.21 51.11 28.96
C ASP A 207 -39.14 51.58 27.84
N MET A 208 -39.91 50.66 27.23
CA MET A 208 -40.94 51.02 26.23
C MET A 208 -42.14 51.75 26.84
N LYS A 209 -42.56 51.38 28.07
CA LYS A 209 -43.66 52.06 28.77
C LYS A 209 -43.29 53.50 29.15
N ALA A 210 -42.08 53.71 29.66
CA ALA A 210 -41.59 55.04 30.01
C ALA A 210 -41.52 55.99 28.79
N ARG A 211 -41.13 55.46 27.61
CA ARG A 211 -41.10 56.23 26.37
C ARG A 211 -42.49 56.58 25.82
N LEU A 212 -43.49 55.71 26.01
CA LEU A 212 -44.86 55.98 25.58
C LEU A 212 -45.58 57.01 26.46
N GLU A 213 -45.29 57.04 27.76
CA GLU A 213 -45.85 58.05 28.66
C GLU A 213 -45.27 59.45 28.41
N ALA A 214 -43.99 59.54 28.04
CA ALA A 214 -43.35 60.81 27.67
C ALA A 214 -43.91 61.45 26.37
N LEU A 215 -44.64 60.68 25.56
CA LEU A 215 -45.34 61.17 24.36
C LEU A 215 -46.82 61.52 24.62
N ARG A 216 -47.31 61.32 25.85
CA ARG A 216 -48.69 61.60 26.26
C ARG A 216 -48.83 62.84 27.15
N SER A 217 -47.75 63.59 27.41
CA SER A 217 -47.76 64.92 28.03
C SER A 217 -47.52 66.03 27.00
#